data_AF-A0A6P2IMT2-F1
#
_entry.id   AF-A0A6P2IMT2-F1
#
_cell.length_a   1.000
_cell.length_b   1.000
_cell.length_c   1.000
_cell.angle_alpha   90.00
_cell.angle_beta   90.00
_cell.angle_gamma   90.00
#
_symmetry.space_group_name_H-M   'P 1'
#
loop_
_entity.id
_entity.type
_entity.pdbx_description
1 polymer ?
#
loop_
_entity_poly.entity_id
_entity_poly.type
_entity_poly.pdbx_seq_one_letter_code
_entity_poly.pdbx_strand_id
1 'polypeptide(L)'
;MFDAEIAAKLLNRGISQASDECGMQYLDVLREGLLDFSHRIELLSVQDAGSEVPREIEWLIFRDGSRALRIRTDDAHTCWSEWVSIAKSGFVESIKSTNKYIATD
;
A
#
# COMPACT_ATOMS: atom_id res chain seq x y z
N MET A 1 -9.56 -2.99 -13.51
CA MET A 1 -8.29 -3.33 -14.19
C MET A 1 -7.35 -3.82 -13.09
N PHE A 2 -6.18 -4.39 -13.38
CA PHE A 2 -5.25 -4.83 -12.31
C PHE A 2 -4.11 -3.82 -12.15
N ASP A 3 -4.41 -2.53 -12.28
CA ASP A 3 -3.42 -1.46 -12.38
C ASP A 3 -2.54 -1.39 -11.14
N ALA A 4 -3.15 -1.52 -9.96
CA ALA A 4 -2.40 -1.59 -8.70
C ALA A 4 -1.48 -2.82 -8.59
N GLU A 5 -1.90 -3.98 -9.09
CA GLU A 5 -1.09 -5.20 -9.05
C GLU A 5 0.08 -5.12 -10.02
N ILE A 6 -0.17 -4.61 -11.23
CA ILE A 6 0.85 -4.37 -12.25
C ILE A 6 1.87 -3.36 -11.71
N ALA A 7 1.40 -2.25 -11.13
CA ALA A 7 2.26 -1.24 -10.54
C ALA A 7 3.13 -1.83 -9.42
N ALA A 8 2.54 -2.54 -8.45
CA ALA A 8 3.29 -3.15 -7.36
C ALA A 8 4.40 -4.08 -7.87
N LYS A 9 4.10 -4.93 -8.85
CA LYS A 9 5.09 -5.83 -9.46
C LYS A 9 6.22 -5.10 -10.17
N LEU A 10 5.89 -4.07 -10.96
CA LEU A 10 6.88 -3.27 -11.68
C LEU A 10 7.80 -2.52 -10.71
N LEU A 11 7.22 -1.92 -9.68
CA LEU A 11 7.96 -1.16 -8.68
C LEU A 11 8.85 -2.06 -7.82
N ASN A 12 8.36 -3.22 -7.37
CA ASN A 12 9.15 -4.17 -6.58
C ASN A 12 10.33 -4.74 -7.39
N ARG A 13 10.13 -4.96 -8.70
CA ARG A 13 11.23 -5.34 -9.60
C ARG A 13 12.28 -4.24 -9.70
N GLY A 14 11.85 -2.97 -9.80
CA GLY A 14 12.77 -1.82 -9.81
C GLY A 14 13.56 -1.68 -8.51
N ILE A 15 12.92 -1.87 -7.35
CA ILE A 15 13.56 -1.81 -6.02
C ILE A 15 14.64 -2.88 -5.86
N SER A 16 14.41 -4.09 -6.39
CA SER A 16 15.42 -5.16 -6.34
C SER A 16 16.65 -4.91 -7.23
N GLN A 17 16.55 -3.98 -8.19
CA GLN A 17 17.60 -3.71 -9.18
C GLN A 17 18.28 -2.34 -8.98
N ALA A 18 17.69 -1.44 -8.21
CA ALA A 18 18.20 -0.09 -7.99
C ALA A 18 18.81 0.04 -6.58
N SER A 19 20.11 0.34 -6.52
CA SER A 19 20.82 0.67 -5.28
C SER A 19 20.45 2.09 -4.86
N ASP A 20 19.40 2.26 -4.06
CA ASP A 20 19.04 3.39 -3.16
C ASP A 20 19.07 4.85 -3.68
N GLU A 21 19.54 5.08 -4.91
CA GLU A 21 19.59 6.38 -5.58
C GLU A 21 18.53 6.40 -6.67
N CYS A 22 17.30 6.72 -6.30
CA CYS A 22 16.56 7.71 -7.05
C CYS A 22 15.28 8.09 -6.34
N GLY A 23 14.97 9.39 -6.34
CA GLY A 23 13.68 9.92 -5.90
C GLY A 23 12.51 9.40 -6.75
N MET A 24 11.51 10.23 -7.05
CA MET A 24 10.29 9.78 -7.74
C MET A 24 10.47 9.23 -9.19
N GLN A 25 11.69 9.01 -9.67
CA GLN A 25 11.97 8.44 -11.00
C GLN A 25 11.46 7.00 -11.14
N TYR A 26 11.35 6.23 -10.04
CA TYR A 26 10.72 4.91 -10.10
C TYR A 26 9.24 4.96 -10.48
N LEU A 27 8.55 6.11 -10.32
CA LEU A 27 7.17 6.28 -10.76
C LEU A 27 7.06 6.51 -12.28
N ASP A 28 8.16 6.88 -12.94
CA ASP A 28 8.15 7.11 -14.38
C ASP A 28 7.91 5.82 -15.17
N VAL A 29 8.33 4.66 -14.65
CA VAL A 29 7.99 3.34 -15.26
C VAL A 29 6.48 3.12 -15.36
N LEU A 30 5.72 3.65 -14.41
CA LEU A 30 4.26 3.53 -14.42
C LEU A 30 3.65 4.48 -15.46
N ARG A 31 4.21 5.68 -15.60
CA ARG A 31 3.80 6.66 -16.61
C ARG A 31 4.12 6.19 -18.02
N GLU A 32 5.28 5.58 -18.22
CA GLU A 32 5.67 4.92 -19.47
C GLU A 32 4.72 3.77 -19.80
N GLY A 33 4.30 3.01 -18.79
CA GLY A 33 3.25 2.00 -18.90
C GLY A 33 1.83 2.54 -19.12
N LEU A 34 1.67 3.85 -19.28
CA LEU A 34 0.38 4.55 -19.44
C LEU A 34 -0.61 4.32 -18.28
N LEU A 35 -0.09 4.05 -17.08
CA LEU A 35 -0.91 3.95 -15.87
C LEU A 35 -1.26 5.35 -15.37
N ASP A 36 -2.55 5.61 -15.21
CA ASP A 36 -3.06 6.86 -14.64
C ASP A 36 -3.28 6.70 -13.13
N PHE A 37 -2.50 7.45 -12.34
CA PHE A 37 -2.52 7.34 -10.88
C PHE A 37 -2.30 8.70 -10.20
N SER A 38 -2.91 8.84 -9.02
CA SER A 38 -2.59 9.92 -8.08
C SER A 38 -1.59 9.41 -7.05
N HIS A 39 -0.52 10.17 -6.83
CA HIS A 39 0.49 9.87 -5.81
C HIS A 39 0.23 10.69 -4.54
N ARG A 40 0.25 10.05 -3.37
CA ARG A 40 0.14 10.69 -2.06
C ARG A 40 1.09 10.07 -1.05
N ILE A 41 1.63 10.90 -0.17
CA ILE A 41 2.41 10.47 1.00
C ILE A 41 1.69 10.99 2.24
N GLU A 42 1.44 10.11 3.19
CA GLU A 42 0.72 10.42 4.43
C GLU A 42 1.52 9.94 5.63
N LEU A 43 1.55 10.74 6.69
CA LEU A 43 2.13 10.36 7.97
C LEU A 43 1.03 9.75 8.83
N LEU A 44 1.13 8.46 9.15
CA LEU A 44 0.25 7.80 10.10
C LEU A 44 0.96 7.58 11.43
N SER A 45 0.33 8.07 12.48
CA SER A 45 0.66 7.69 13.83
C SER A 45 0.13 6.28 14.12
N VAL A 46 1.03 5.32 14.29
CA VAL A 46 0.67 3.97 14.71
C VAL A 46 0.96 3.85 16.20
N GLN A 47 -0.04 3.43 16.99
CA GLN A 47 0.21 3.03 18.38
C GLN A 47 0.93 1.68 18.37
N ASP A 48 2.18 1.68 18.85
CA ASP A 48 2.95 0.47 19.06
C ASP A 48 3.48 0.45 20.50
N ALA A 49 3.20 -0.64 21.23
CA ALA A 49 3.62 -0.86 22.61
C ALA A 49 3.42 0.33 23.58
N GLY A 50 2.40 1.17 23.36
CA GLY A 50 2.10 2.35 24.19
C GLY A 50 2.85 3.63 23.79
N SER A 51 3.60 3.62 22.68
CA SER A 51 4.23 4.79 22.07
C SER A 51 3.62 5.06 20.70
N GLU A 52 3.39 6.34 20.39
CA GLU A 52 2.93 6.78 19.06
C GLU A 52 4.17 6.91 18.16
N VAL A 53 4.35 5.97 17.24
CA VAL A 53 5.47 6.01 16.29
C VAL A 53 4.95 6.55 14.96
N PRO A 54 5.47 7.69 14.48
CA PRO A 54 5.09 8.22 13.18
C PRO A 54 5.65 7.31 12.08
N ARG A 55 4.77 6.71 11.28
CA ARG A 55 5.12 5.93 10.09
C ARG A 55 4.63 6.65 8.84
N GLU A 56 5.50 6.79 7.85
CA GLU A 56 5.09 7.32 6.55
C GLU A 56 4.52 6.20 5.68
N ILE A 57 3.43 6.50 5.00
CA ILE A 57 2.79 5.61 4.03
C ILE A 57 2.74 6.34 2.69
N GLU A 58 3.18 5.65 1.65
CA GLU A 58 3.08 6.10 0.28
C GLU A 58 1.95 5.36 -0.42
N TRP A 59 1.14 6.10 -1.18
CA TRP A 59 -0.05 5.61 -1.87
C TRP A 59 -0.04 6.00 -3.35
N LEU A 60 -0.39 5.04 -4.19
CA LEU A 60 -0.74 5.25 -5.60
C LEU A 60 -2.21 4.84 -5.78
N ILE A 61 -3.04 5.80 -6.14
CA ILE A 61 -4.49 5.61 -6.30
C ILE A 61 -4.79 5.62 -7.80
N PHE A 62 -5.25 4.49 -8.32
CA PHE A 62 -5.54 4.32 -9.73
C PHE A 62 -6.98 4.72 -10.05
N ARG A 63 -7.26 5.04 -11.31
CA ARG A 63 -8.57 5.48 -11.80
C ARG A 63 -9.70 4.50 -11.47
N ASP A 64 -9.42 3.20 -11.44
CA ASP A 64 -10.42 2.18 -11.12
C ASP A 64 -10.75 2.07 -9.63
N GLY A 65 -10.00 2.77 -8.78
CA GLY A 65 -10.13 2.78 -7.33
C GLY A 65 -9.27 1.73 -6.62
N SER A 66 -8.53 0.91 -7.37
CA SER A 66 -7.45 0.10 -6.81
C SER A 66 -6.30 0.98 -6.33
N ARG A 67 -5.51 0.48 -5.39
CA ARG A 67 -4.42 1.25 -4.77
C ARG A 67 -3.19 0.40 -4.64
N ALA A 68 -2.01 0.96 -4.87
CA ALA A 68 -0.76 0.37 -4.42
C ALA A 68 -0.23 1.20 -3.25
N LEU A 69 0.33 0.54 -2.23
CA LEU A 69 0.92 1.23 -1.09
C LEU A 69 2.21 0.59 -0.64
N ARG A 70 3.03 1.37 0.05
CA ARG A 70 4.15 0.87 0.85
C ARG A 70 4.31 1.72 2.11
N ILE A 71 4.97 1.15 3.11
CA ILE A 71 5.19 1.80 4.40
C ILE A 71 6.68 2.01 4.64
N ARG A 72 7.02 3.13 5.28
CA ARG A 72 8.39 3.40 5.67
C ARG A 72 8.77 2.45 6.81
N THR A 73 9.86 1.73 6.61
CA THR A 73 10.42 0.80 7.58
C THR A 73 11.58 1.48 8.30
N ASP A 74 11.80 1.08 9.55
CA ASP A 74 12.94 1.54 10.35
C ASP A 74 14.25 0.80 9.97
N ASP A 75 14.23 0.08 8.84
CA ASP A 75 15.35 -0.73 8.35
C ASP A 75 16.39 0.16 7.68
N ALA A 76 17.65 -0.02 8.08
CA ALA A 76 18.80 0.77 7.65
C ALA A 76 19.22 0.53 6.19
N HIS A 77 18.57 -0.41 5.47
CA HIS A 77 19.00 -0.81 4.13
C HIS A 77 18.06 -0.44 2.99
N THR A 78 16.76 -0.32 3.25
CA THR A 78 15.78 -0.06 2.18
C THR A 78 14.79 1.06 2.50
N CYS A 79 14.74 1.54 3.75
CA CYS A 79 13.85 2.58 4.29
C CYS A 79 12.34 2.39 4.04
N TRP A 80 11.92 1.55 3.11
CA TRP A 80 10.56 1.36 2.62
C TRP A 80 10.29 -0.12 2.41
N SER A 81 9.07 -0.54 2.73
CA SER A 81 8.58 -1.88 2.41
C SER A 81 8.43 -2.06 0.91
N GLU A 82 8.24 -3.32 0.50
CA GLU A 82 7.72 -3.63 -0.82
C GLU A 82 6.35 -2.99 -1.03
N TRP A 83 6.03 -2.72 -2.30
CA TRP A 83 4.72 -2.28 -2.73
C TRP A 83 3.72 -3.43 -2.66
N VAL A 84 2.56 -3.13 -2.07
CA VAL A 84 1.44 -4.06 -1.94
C VAL A 84 0.24 -3.47 -2.68
N SER A 85 -0.43 -4.30 -3.47
CA SER A 85 -1.66 -3.92 -4.17
C SER A 85 -2.90 -4.21 -3.32
N ILE A 86 -3.75 -3.20 -3.17
CA ILE A 86 -5.09 -3.30 -2.61
C ILE A 86 -6.08 -3.21 -3.77
N ALA A 87 -6.81 -4.30 -3.99
CA ALA A 87 -7.94 -4.29 -4.90
C ALA A 87 -8.98 -3.27 -4.44
N LYS A 88 -9.69 -2.65 -5.40
CA LYS A 88 -10.85 -1.83 -5.08
C LYS A 88 -11.75 -2.63 -4.15
N SER A 89 -12.07 -2.10 -2.98
CA SER A 89 -13.11 -2.69 -2.13
C SER A 89 -14.41 -2.67 -2.93
N GLY A 90 -14.77 -3.81 -3.51
CA GLY A 90 -16.16 -4.16 -3.66
C GLY A 90 -16.74 -4.12 -2.25
N PHE A 91 -17.86 -3.42 -2.09
CA PHE A 91 -18.66 -3.35 -0.87
C PHE A 91 -18.39 -4.54 0.06
N VAL A 92 -17.62 -4.32 1.13
CA VAL A 92 -17.66 -5.24 2.26
C VAL A 92 -18.98 -4.96 2.92
N GLU A 93 -20.02 -5.73 2.58
CA GLU A 93 -21.23 -5.77 3.40
C GLU A 93 -20.77 -6.00 4.83
N SER A 94 -21.08 -5.02 5.68
CA SER A 94 -20.88 -5.07 7.11
C SER A 94 -21.33 -6.43 7.62
N ILE A 95 -20.39 -7.32 7.92
CA ILE A 95 -20.66 -8.58 8.58
C ILE A 95 -21.24 -8.23 9.94
N LYS A 96 -22.57 -8.18 10.03
CA LYS A 96 -23.28 -8.08 11.30
C LYS A 96 -22.96 -9.38 12.05
N SER A 97 -22.03 -9.30 13.00
CA SER A 97 -21.72 -10.37 13.94
C SER A 97 -23.03 -10.83 14.60
N THR A 98 -23.55 -11.97 14.15
CA THR A 98 -24.67 -12.63 14.81
C THR A 98 -24.08 -13.47 15.94
N ASN A 99 -23.95 -12.86 17.11
CA ASN A 99 -23.68 -13.59 18.35
C ASN A 99 -24.90 -14.47 18.66
N LYS A 100 -24.85 -15.72 18.21
CA LYS A 100 -25.80 -16.76 18.61
C LYS A 100 -25.18 -17.52 19.77
N TYR A 101 -25.37 -17.02 21.00
CA TYR A 101 -25.09 -17.81 22.19
C TYR A 101 -26.20 -18.85 22.35
N ILE A 102 -25.77 -20.11 22.34
CA ILE A 102 -26.56 -21.29 22.70
C ILE A 102 -26.88 -21.18 24.19
N ALA A 103 -28.16 -21.13 24.54
CA ALA A 103 -28.62 -21.39 25.89
C ALA A 103 -29.14 -22.83 25.92
N THR A 104 -28.37 -23.70 26.56
CA THR A 104 -28.83 -24.98 27.10
C THR A 104 -29.55 -24.73 28.41
N ASP A 105 -30.79 -25.20 28.53
CA ASP A 105 -31.30 -25.88 29.72
C ASP A 105 -32.21 -27.03 29.26
#